data_AF-A0A959ZXR7-F1
#
_entry.id   AF-A0A959ZXR7-F1
#
_cell.length_a   1.000
_cell.length_b   1.000
_cell.length_c   1.000
_cell.angle_alpha   90.00
_cell.angle_beta   90.00
_cell.angle_gamma   90.00
#
_symmetry.space_group_name_H-M   'P 1'
#
loop_
_entity.id
_entity.type
_entity.pdbx_description
1 polymer ?
#
loop_
_entity_poly.entity_id
_entity_poly.type
_entity_poly.pdbx_seq_one_letter_code
_entity_poly.pdbx_strand_id
1 'polypeptide(L)'
;MRARTLLLVGLGGVLVAAVGALGVASGDEPHLSFGELDPWLVVFALGTLVMLGAAPYAIFDRHSGIEDEDERWDRALAVWGGFSLLTGLGFLAIGALGSFAPSSASGAIAWVGAGCCGLVFGTLALFVLFGD
;
A
#
# COMPACT_ATOMS: atom_id res chain seq x y z
N MET A 1 -3.86 -19.74 -7.51
CA MET A 1 -3.71 -18.80 -8.65
C MET A 1 -2.24 -18.79 -9.05
N ARG A 2 -1.88 -18.63 -10.33
CA ARG A 2 -0.46 -18.63 -10.75
C ARG A 2 0.20 -17.29 -10.36
N ALA A 3 1.47 -17.30 -9.95
CA ALA A 3 2.30 -16.11 -9.64
C ALA A 3 2.10 -14.92 -10.58
N ARG A 4 2.00 -15.21 -11.89
CA ARG A 4 1.75 -14.23 -12.94
C ARG A 4 0.44 -13.47 -12.75
N THR A 5 -0.62 -14.14 -12.33
CA THR A 5 -1.93 -13.53 -12.07
C THR A 5 -1.84 -12.56 -10.90
N LEU A 6 -1.17 -12.93 -9.81
CA LEU A 6 -0.98 -12.07 -8.63
C LEU A 6 -0.13 -10.84 -8.96
N LEU A 7 0.94 -11.02 -9.76
CA LEU A 7 1.73 -9.91 -10.28
C LEU A 7 0.88 -8.96 -11.13
N LEU A 8 0.03 -9.48 -12.01
CA LEU A 8 -0.87 -8.66 -12.83
C LEU A 8 -1.91 -7.91 -11.98
N VAL A 9 -2.45 -8.54 -10.94
CA VAL A 9 -3.36 -7.88 -9.98
C VAL A 9 -2.63 -6.76 -9.24
N GLY A 10 -1.42 -7.04 -8.74
CA GLY A 10 -0.59 -6.04 -8.08
C GLY A 10 -0.26 -4.85 -8.98
N LEU A 11 0.12 -5.11 -10.24
CA LEU A 11 0.35 -4.08 -11.26
C LEU A 11 -0.93 -3.30 -11.59
N GLY A 12 -2.08 -3.99 -11.66
CA GLY A 12 -3.38 -3.34 -11.80
C GLY A 12 -3.65 -2.38 -10.64
N GLY A 13 -3.36 -2.80 -9.40
CA GLY A 13 -3.44 -1.94 -8.21
C GLY A 13 -2.54 -0.72 -8.32
N VAL A 14 -1.28 -0.88 -8.77
CA VAL A 14 -0.36 0.25 -9.01
C VAL A 14 -0.93 1.22 -10.04
N LEU A 15 -1.46 0.73 -11.16
CA LEU A 15 -2.05 1.58 -12.19
C LEU A 15 -3.28 2.34 -11.68
N VAL A 16 -4.17 1.67 -10.94
CA VAL A 16 -5.34 2.30 -10.31
C VAL A 16 -4.90 3.36 -9.30
N ALA A 17 -3.88 3.06 -8.49
CA ALA A 17 -3.32 4.03 -7.55
C ALA A 17 -2.74 5.24 -8.28
N ALA A 18 -1.97 5.03 -9.36
CA ALA A 18 -1.41 6.11 -10.17
C ALA A 18 -2.50 7.00 -10.78
N VAL A 19 -3.57 6.40 -11.33
CA VAL A 19 -4.72 7.15 -11.85
C VAL A 19 -5.43 7.93 -10.74
N GLY A 20 -5.63 7.33 -9.56
CA GLY A 20 -6.19 8.01 -8.40
C GLY A 20 -5.34 9.22 -7.99
N ALA A 21 -4.02 9.04 -7.87
CA ALA A 21 -3.09 10.12 -7.51
C ALA A 21 -3.09 11.27 -8.55
N LEU A 22 -3.16 10.94 -9.85
CA LEU A 22 -3.31 11.94 -10.91
C LEU A 22 -4.64 12.67 -10.81
N GLY A 23 -5.72 11.96 -10.50
CA GLY A 23 -7.04 12.54 -10.23
C GLY A 23 -6.98 13.59 -9.13
N VAL A 24 -6.43 13.22 -7.96
CA VAL A 24 -6.21 14.12 -6.81
C VAL A 24 -5.36 15.34 -7.18
N ALA A 25 -4.32 15.14 -7.99
CA ALA A 25 -3.44 16.23 -8.42
C ALA A 25 -4.07 17.17 -9.46
N SER A 26 -5.14 16.73 -10.15
CA SER A 26 -5.81 17.48 -11.22
C SER A 26 -7.11 18.16 -10.80
N GLY A 27 -7.65 17.79 -9.64
CA GLY A 27 -8.86 18.37 -9.07
C GLY A 27 -8.60 19.64 -8.25
N ASP A 28 -9.67 20.13 -7.62
CA ASP A 28 -9.60 21.19 -6.60
C ASP A 28 -8.93 20.66 -5.32
N GLU A 29 -8.76 21.52 -4.31
CA GLU A 29 -8.12 21.13 -3.04
C GLU A 29 -8.73 19.82 -2.48
N PRO A 30 -7.94 18.76 -2.24
CA PRO A 30 -8.46 17.51 -1.71
C PRO A 30 -8.94 17.69 -0.27
N HIS A 31 -10.12 17.16 0.02
CA HIS A 31 -10.71 17.19 1.34
C HIS A 31 -10.66 15.78 1.96
N LEU A 32 -10.17 15.69 3.20
CA LEU A 32 -10.10 14.45 3.99
C LEU A 32 -11.29 14.31 4.97
N SER A 33 -12.25 15.22 4.94
CA SER A 33 -13.43 15.15 5.80
C SER A 33 -14.44 14.15 5.23
N PHE A 34 -15.12 13.39 6.09
CA PHE A 34 -16.10 12.37 5.64
C PHE A 34 -17.30 12.96 4.87
N GLY A 35 -17.56 14.27 4.99
CA GLY A 35 -18.63 14.94 4.26
C GLY A 35 -18.25 15.38 2.84
N GLU A 36 -16.95 15.53 2.56
CA GLU A 36 -16.44 16.10 1.31
C GLU A 36 -15.29 15.27 0.73
N LEU A 37 -15.19 13.99 1.10
CA LEU A 37 -14.08 13.12 0.73
C LEU A 37 -13.88 13.08 -0.79
N ASP A 38 -12.67 13.43 -1.24
CA ASP A 38 -12.32 13.36 -2.67
C ASP A 38 -12.41 11.90 -3.17
N PRO A 39 -13.28 11.60 -4.16
CA PRO A 39 -13.41 10.26 -4.73
C PRO A 39 -12.09 9.72 -5.31
N TRP A 40 -11.21 10.59 -5.81
CA TRP A 40 -9.92 10.17 -6.36
C TRP A 40 -8.97 9.67 -5.28
N LEU A 41 -9.04 10.20 -4.06
CA LEU A 41 -8.31 9.65 -2.92
C LEU A 41 -8.79 8.24 -2.57
N VAL A 42 -10.09 7.96 -2.73
CA VAL A 42 -10.64 6.61 -2.54
C VAL A 42 -10.09 5.65 -3.60
N VAL A 43 -10.08 6.06 -4.87
CA VAL A 43 -9.50 5.27 -5.96
C VAL A 43 -8.01 5.00 -5.70
N PHE A 44 -7.27 6.03 -5.28
CA PHE A 44 -5.87 5.90 -4.89
C PHE A 44 -5.67 4.89 -3.75
N ALA A 45 -6.47 4.99 -2.69
CA ALA A 45 -6.41 4.09 -1.54
C ALA A 45 -6.70 2.63 -1.96
N LEU A 46 -7.76 2.42 -2.74
CA LEU A 46 -8.14 1.08 -3.22
C LEU A 46 -7.05 0.46 -4.11
N GLY A 47 -6.48 1.23 -5.04
CA GLY A 47 -5.36 0.75 -5.86
C GLY A 47 -4.15 0.36 -5.02
N THR A 48 -3.82 1.19 -4.02
CA THR A 48 -2.70 0.94 -3.09
C THR A 48 -2.95 -0.32 -2.25
N LEU A 49 -4.17 -0.51 -1.75
CA LEU A 49 -4.53 -1.71 -0.97
C LEU A 49 -4.54 -2.98 -1.83
N VAL A 50 -5.02 -2.92 -3.07
CA VAL A 50 -4.95 -4.06 -4.00
C VAL A 50 -3.50 -4.44 -4.28
N MET A 51 -2.64 -3.43 -4.49
CA MET A 51 -1.21 -3.62 -4.69
C MET A 51 -0.56 -4.30 -3.49
N LEU A 52 -0.78 -3.76 -2.28
CA LEU A 52 -0.23 -4.28 -1.04
C LEU A 52 -0.78 -5.67 -0.70
N GLY A 53 -2.07 -5.93 -0.94
CA GLY A 53 -2.73 -7.20 -0.65
C GLY A 53 -2.33 -8.33 -1.60
N ALA A 54 -1.97 -8.03 -2.86
CA ALA A 54 -1.48 -9.02 -3.81
C ALA A 54 0.00 -9.38 -3.58
N ALA A 55 0.78 -8.45 -3.00
CA ALA A 55 2.21 -8.59 -2.78
C ALA A 55 2.63 -9.87 -2.02
N PRO A 56 2.08 -10.22 -0.84
CA PRO A 56 2.58 -11.35 -0.05
C PRO A 56 2.42 -12.67 -0.81
N TYR A 57 1.32 -12.86 -1.53
CA TYR A 57 1.11 -14.06 -2.34
C TYR A 57 2.05 -14.14 -3.54
N ALA A 58 2.30 -13.01 -4.22
CA ALA A 58 3.26 -12.97 -5.32
C ALA A 58 4.70 -13.23 -4.84
N ILE A 59 5.04 -12.75 -3.64
CA ILE A 59 6.33 -13.01 -2.98
C ILE A 59 6.42 -14.48 -2.58
N PHE A 60 5.39 -15.05 -1.95
CA PHE A 60 5.31 -16.47 -1.61
C PHE A 60 5.56 -17.31 -2.86
N ASP A 61 4.85 -17.05 -3.96
CA ASP A 61 5.03 -17.74 -5.24
C ASP A 61 6.46 -17.66 -5.81
N ARG A 62 7.19 -16.57 -5.60
CA ARG A 62 8.60 -16.46 -6.00
C ARG A 62 9.55 -17.33 -5.17
N HIS A 63 9.17 -17.69 -3.96
CA HIS A 63 9.95 -18.55 -3.07
C HIS A 63 9.61 -20.04 -3.24
N SER A 64 9.16 -20.46 -4.43
CA SER A 64 8.76 -21.85 -4.71
C SER A 64 9.88 -22.90 -4.57
N GLY A 65 11.12 -22.48 -4.36
CA GLY A 65 12.25 -23.37 -4.08
C GLY A 65 12.40 -23.75 -2.61
N ILE A 66 11.56 -23.22 -1.71
CA ILE A 66 11.49 -23.60 -0.30
C ILE A 66 10.38 -24.64 -0.16
N GLU A 67 10.74 -25.85 0.29
CA GLU A 67 9.81 -26.97 0.44
C GLU A 67 8.89 -26.81 1.66
N ASP A 68 9.43 -26.24 2.74
CA ASP A 68 8.66 -25.93 3.95
C ASP A 68 7.75 -24.72 3.70
N GLU A 69 6.44 -24.94 3.79
CA GLU A 69 5.43 -23.93 3.55
C GLU A 69 5.43 -22.83 4.62
N ASP A 70 5.71 -23.18 5.88
CA ASP A 70 5.74 -22.24 6.99
C ASP A 70 6.95 -21.31 6.86
N GLU A 71 8.14 -21.87 6.59
CA GLU A 71 9.34 -21.07 6.32
C GLU A 71 9.15 -20.13 5.11
N ARG A 72 8.43 -20.60 4.09
CA ARG A 72 8.16 -19.82 2.89
C ARG A 72 7.21 -18.66 3.19
N TRP A 73 6.20 -18.86 4.03
CA TRP A 73 5.32 -17.79 4.49
C TRP A 73 6.04 -16.79 5.39
N ASP A 74 6.88 -17.25 6.32
CA ASP A 74 7.67 -16.37 7.18
C ASP A 74 8.54 -15.41 6.37
N ARG A 75 9.25 -15.93 5.37
CA ARG A 75 10.05 -15.10 4.46
C ARG A 75 9.18 -14.17 3.63
N ALA A 76 8.04 -14.64 3.13
CA ALA A 76 7.13 -13.82 2.33
C ALA A 76 6.56 -12.65 3.14
N LEU A 77 6.15 -12.89 4.39
CA LEU A 77 5.64 -11.88 5.31
C LEU A 77 6.73 -10.89 5.72
N ALA A 78 7.97 -11.36 5.97
CA ALA A 78 9.10 -10.47 6.26
C ALA A 78 9.40 -9.52 5.09
N VAL A 79 9.46 -10.04 3.85
CA VAL A 79 9.68 -9.23 2.65
C VAL A 79 8.50 -8.28 2.39
N TRP A 80 7.27 -8.74 2.58
CA TRP A 80 6.07 -7.91 2.44
C TRP A 80 6.04 -6.77 3.46
N GLY A 81 6.38 -7.04 4.72
CA GLY A 81 6.50 -6.03 5.77
C GLY A 81 7.57 -4.99 5.46
N GLY A 82 8.75 -5.44 5.02
CA GLY A 82 9.83 -4.54 4.57
C GLY A 82 9.41 -3.69 3.38
N PHE A 83 8.72 -4.28 2.40
CA PHE A 83 8.19 -3.56 1.24
C PHE A 83 7.15 -2.49 1.64
N SER A 84 6.21 -2.85 2.53
CA SER A 84 5.22 -1.90 3.05
C SER A 84 5.87 -0.75 3.81
N LEU A 85 6.86 -1.05 4.66
CA LEU A 85 7.60 -0.05 5.42
C LEU A 85 8.30 0.94 4.49
N LEU A 86 9.06 0.45 3.50
CA LEU A 86 9.76 1.30 2.53
C LEU A 86 8.79 2.18 1.72
N THR A 87 7.67 1.61 1.29
CA THR A 87 6.63 2.34 0.55
C THR A 87 6.00 3.43 1.43
N GLY A 88 5.70 3.11 2.69
CA GLY A 88 5.19 4.05 3.68
C GLY A 88 6.16 5.20 3.95
N LEU A 89 7.46 4.90 4.11
CA LEU A 89 8.51 5.92 4.22
C LEU A 89 8.59 6.82 2.99
N GLY A 90 8.38 6.27 1.79
CA GLY A 90 8.26 7.04 0.55
C GLY A 90 7.11 8.05 0.59
N PHE A 91 5.93 7.62 1.05
CA PHE A 91 4.80 8.53 1.24
C PHE A 91 5.07 9.60 2.31
N LEU A 92 5.72 9.24 3.42
CA LEU A 92 6.13 10.22 4.43
C LEU A 92 7.14 11.24 3.87
N ALA A 93 8.07 10.80 3.01
CA ALA A 93 9.00 11.71 2.34
C ALA A 93 8.26 12.68 1.39
N ILE A 94 7.30 12.19 0.61
CA ILE A 94 6.42 13.03 -0.23
C ILE A 94 5.67 14.04 0.64
N GLY A 95 5.10 13.59 1.76
CA GLY A 95 4.40 14.45 2.70
C GLY A 95 5.30 15.52 3.29
N ALA A 96 6.54 15.17 3.68
CA ALA A 96 7.50 16.12 4.23
C ALA A 96 7.88 17.21 3.22
N LEU A 97 8.08 16.84 1.95
CA LEU A 97 8.32 17.79 0.86
C LEU A 97 7.11 18.70 0.60
N GLY A 98 5.90 18.18 0.83
CA GLY A 98 4.63 18.91 0.70
C GLY A 98 4.10 19.51 2.02
N SER A 99 4.91 19.61 3.07
CA SER A 99 4.54 20.12 4.41
C SER A 99 3.40 19.38 5.15
N PHE A 100 3.01 18.18 4.67
CA PHE A 100 1.86 17.40 5.16
C PHE A 100 0.52 18.16 5.16
N ALA A 101 0.41 19.23 4.37
CA ALA A 101 -0.82 20.03 4.29
C ALA A 101 -1.97 19.16 3.74
N PRO A 102 -3.02 18.86 4.53
CA PRO A 102 -4.09 17.97 4.12
C PRO A 102 -4.90 18.47 2.92
N SER A 103 -4.97 19.79 2.75
CA SER A 103 -5.59 20.47 1.61
C SER A 103 -4.72 20.48 0.35
N SER A 104 -3.51 19.91 0.39
CA SER A 104 -2.65 19.76 -0.77
C SER A 104 -2.70 18.34 -1.32
N ALA A 105 -2.62 18.18 -2.65
CA ALA A 105 -2.57 16.87 -3.30
C ALA A 105 -1.46 15.98 -2.72
N SER A 106 -0.24 16.52 -2.58
CA SER A 106 0.89 15.79 -2.01
C SER A 106 0.68 15.38 -0.56
N GLY A 107 0.07 16.24 0.27
CA GLY A 107 -0.18 15.95 1.68
C GLY A 107 -1.30 14.91 1.86
N ALA A 108 -2.39 15.02 1.11
CA ALA A 108 -3.48 14.05 1.14
C ALA A 108 -3.03 12.66 0.67
N ILE A 109 -2.30 12.59 -0.45
CA ILE A 109 -1.70 11.33 -0.96
C ILE A 109 -0.74 10.74 0.06
N ALA A 110 0.11 11.56 0.69
CA ALA A 110 1.04 11.12 1.70
C ALA A 110 0.34 10.49 2.92
N TRP A 111 -0.70 11.15 3.45
CA TRP A 111 -1.46 10.63 4.59
C TRP A 111 -2.18 9.32 4.26
N VAL A 112 -2.90 9.27 3.15
CA VAL A 112 -3.67 8.09 2.75
C VAL A 112 -2.74 6.93 2.40
N GLY A 113 -1.66 7.19 1.66
CA GLY A 113 -0.68 6.18 1.26
C GLY A 113 0.07 5.62 2.47
N ALA A 114 0.58 6.50 3.34
CA ALA A 114 1.23 6.08 4.58
C ALA A 114 0.27 5.31 5.50
N GLY A 115 -1.00 5.71 5.57
CA GLY A 115 -2.05 5.00 6.30
C GLY A 115 -2.27 3.57 5.78
N CYS A 116 -2.36 3.40 4.45
CA CYS A 116 -2.49 2.07 3.83
C CYS A 116 -1.29 1.16 4.15
N CYS A 117 -0.06 1.68 4.06
CA CYS A 117 1.14 0.95 4.46
C CYS A 117 1.18 0.66 5.98
N GLY A 118 0.69 1.61 6.78
CA GLY A 118 0.55 1.49 8.23
C GLY A 118 -0.39 0.36 8.64
N LEU A 119 -1.47 0.11 7.90
CA LEU A 119 -2.36 -1.02 8.14
C LEU A 119 -1.63 -2.36 7.97
N VAL A 120 -0.84 -2.51 6.92
CA VAL A 120 -0.03 -3.72 6.68
C VAL A 120 1.00 -3.90 7.78
N PHE A 121 1.78 -2.85 8.07
CA PHE A 121 2.82 -2.91 9.10
C PHE A 121 2.22 -3.17 10.49
N GLY A 122 1.11 -2.49 10.82
CA GLY A 122 0.37 -2.70 12.05
C GLY A 122 -0.15 -4.13 12.16
N THR A 123 -0.67 -4.70 11.07
CA THR A 123 -1.13 -6.10 11.06
C THR A 123 0.03 -7.06 11.36
N LEU A 124 1.19 -6.87 10.74
CA LEU A 124 2.38 -7.70 11.01
C LEU A 124 2.92 -7.50 12.42
N ALA A 125 2.93 -6.26 12.92
CA ALA A 125 3.36 -5.98 14.29
C ALA A 125 2.43 -6.66 15.31
N LEU A 126 1.11 -6.60 15.10
CA LEU A 126 0.14 -7.32 15.93
C LEU A 126 0.32 -8.83 15.83
N PHE A 127 0.57 -9.36 14.63
CA PHE A 127 0.84 -10.78 14.44
C PHE A 127 2.12 -11.23 15.18
N VAL A 128 3.19 -10.45 15.16
CA VAL A 128 4.42 -10.76 15.92
C VAL A 128 4.21 -10.64 17.44
N LEU A 129 3.37 -9.71 17.88
CA LEU A 129 3.13 -9.47 19.32
C LEU A 129 2.14 -10.45 19.95
N PHE A 130 1.19 -10.95 19.17
CA PHE A 130 0.04 -11.73 19.67
C PHE A 130 -0.20 -13.05 18.91
N GLY A 131 0.61 -13.35 17.90
CA GLY A 131 0.59 -14.63 17.21
C GLY A 131 1.37 -15.65 18.02
N ASP A 132 0.64 -16.46 18.79
CA ASP A 132 1.16 -17.66 19.44
C ASP A 132 1.41 -18.79 18.43
#